data_AF-A0A9P9XEU4-F1
#
_entry.id   AF-A0A9P9XEU4-F1
#
_cell.length_a   1.000
_cell.length_b   1.000
_cell.length_c   1.000
_cell.angle_alpha   90.00
_cell.angle_beta   90.00
_cell.angle_gamma   90.00
#
_symmetry.space_group_name_H-M   'P 1'
#
loop_
_entity.id
_entity.type
_entity.pdbx_description
1 polymer ?
#
loop_
_entity_poly.entity_id
_entity_poly.type
_entity_poly.pdbx_seq_one_letter_code
_entity_poly.pdbx_strand_id
1 'polypeptide(L)'
;MVIFVISTTGQGDMPRNSIAFWKSLLRKKLPPGCLGAVKFTTFGLGDSLYIKFNWAARKLHKRLEQLGAVEYYPRGEADEQDSDG
;
A
#
# COMPACT_ATOMS: atom_id res chain seq x y z
N MET A 1 5.00 -2.66 15.16
CA MET A 1 5.41 -2.49 13.75
C MET A 1 4.46 -3.30 12.89
N VAL A 2 3.97 -2.73 11.78
CA VAL A 2 3.03 -3.39 10.88
C VAL A 2 3.63 -3.46 9.47
N ILE A 3 3.57 -4.62 8.83
CA ILE A 3 4.03 -4.82 7.46
C ILE A 3 2.80 -5.10 6.60
N PHE A 4 2.57 -4.26 5.59
CA PHE A 4 1.49 -4.47 4.64
C PHE A 4 2.04 -5.11 3.37
N VAL A 5 1.55 -6.31 3.04
CA VAL A 5 1.83 -6.97 1.76
C VAL A 5 0.58 -6.89 0.91
N ILE A 6 0.68 -6.30 -0.29
CA ILE A 6 -0.51 -6.05 -1.13
C ILE A 6 -0.18 -6.17 -2.62
N SER A 7 -1.00 -6.94 -3.33
CA SER A 7 -0.93 -7.01 -4.79
C SER A 7 -1.64 -5.84 -5.46
N THR A 8 -1.34 -5.62 -6.74
CA THR A 8 -2.08 -4.69 -7.58
C THR A 8 -2.99 -5.47 -8.53
N THR A 9 -4.26 -5.10 -8.63
CA THR A 9 -5.22 -5.78 -9.52
C THR A 9 -5.70 -4.87 -10.64
N GLY A 10 -5.98 -5.43 -11.80
CA GLY A 10 -6.60 -4.73 -12.93
C GLY A 10 -5.83 -3.46 -13.31
N GLN A 11 -6.50 -2.32 -13.29
CA GLN A 11 -5.94 -1.03 -13.69
C GLN A 11 -5.41 -0.24 -12.49
N GLY A 12 -4.52 -0.86 -11.69
CA GLY A 12 -3.91 -0.23 -10.52
C GLY A 12 -4.84 -0.16 -9.30
N ASP A 13 -5.80 -1.08 -9.22
CA ASP A 13 -6.82 -1.12 -8.18
C ASP A 13 -6.40 -2.00 -7.00
N MET A 14 -7.05 -1.72 -5.87
CA MET A 14 -6.88 -2.49 -4.64
C MET A 14 -7.47 -3.90 -4.81
N PRO A 15 -6.81 -4.97 -4.33
CA PRO A 15 -7.34 -6.32 -4.34
C PRO A 15 -8.70 -6.40 -3.63
N ARG A 16 -9.59 -7.28 -4.11
CA ARG A 16 -10.99 -7.36 -3.64
C ARG A 16 -11.11 -7.49 -2.11
N ASN A 17 -10.26 -8.31 -1.48
CA ASN A 17 -10.26 -8.52 -0.03
C ASN A 17 -9.78 -7.29 0.77
N SER A 18 -9.06 -6.36 0.14
CA SER A 18 -8.52 -5.15 0.78
C SER A 18 -9.46 -3.93 0.68
N ILE A 19 -10.51 -3.98 -0.16
CA ILE A 19 -11.36 -2.83 -0.47
C ILE A 19 -12.01 -2.23 0.78
N ALA A 20 -12.51 -3.07 1.71
CA ALA A 20 -13.14 -2.59 2.94
C ALA A 20 -12.15 -1.82 3.81
N PHE A 21 -10.93 -2.36 3.95
CA PHE A 21 -9.84 -1.70 4.67
C PHE A 21 -9.45 -0.38 4.00
N TRP A 22 -9.23 -0.39 2.69
CA TRP A 22 -8.90 0.83 1.93
C TRP A 22 -9.96 1.93 2.09
N LYS A 23 -11.25 1.59 1.95
CA LYS A 23 -12.36 2.54 2.18
C LYS A 23 -12.35 3.10 3.60
N SER A 24 -11.99 2.30 4.60
CA SER A 24 -11.90 2.76 5.99
C SER A 24 -10.83 3.83 6.19
N LEU A 25 -9.68 3.71 5.49
CA LEU A 25 -8.58 4.69 5.50
C LEU A 25 -8.93 5.98 4.75
N LEU A 26 -9.85 5.94 3.80
CA LEU A 26 -10.28 7.11 3.02
C LEU A 26 -11.38 7.95 3.69
N ARG A 27 -11.91 7.54 4.85
CA ARG A 27 -13.01 8.24 5.51
C ARG A 27 -12.58 9.67 5.91
N LYS A 28 -13.35 10.67 5.48
CA LYS A 28 -13.11 12.09 5.81
C LYS A 28 -13.15 12.40 7.32
N LYS A 29 -13.87 11.59 8.09
CA LYS A 29 -14.01 11.74 9.55
C LYS A 29 -12.81 11.25 10.37
N LEU A 30 -11.77 10.71 9.71
CA LEU A 30 -10.57 10.30 10.44
C LEU A 30 -9.87 11.54 11.00
N PRO A 31 -9.51 11.55 12.30
CA PRO A 31 -8.70 12.63 12.85
C PRO A 31 -7.36 12.73 12.11
N PRO A 32 -6.84 13.94 11.87
CA PRO A 32 -5.48 14.11 11.37
C PRO A 32 -4.47 13.39 12.27
N GLY A 33 -3.51 12.68 11.68
CA GLY A 33 -2.46 12.01 12.44
C GLY A 33 -2.94 10.83 13.31
N CYS A 34 -4.14 10.29 13.10
CA CYS A 34 -4.70 9.22 13.93
C CYS A 34 -3.86 7.92 13.98
N LEU A 35 -2.90 7.76 13.06
CA LEU A 35 -1.95 6.65 13.04
C LEU A 35 -0.55 7.04 13.56
N GLY A 36 -0.40 8.15 14.27
CA GLY A 36 0.88 8.69 14.78
C GLY A 36 1.78 7.70 15.52
N ALA A 37 1.21 6.71 16.21
CA ALA A 37 1.96 5.68 16.93
C ALA A 37 2.31 4.44 16.08
N VAL A 38 1.83 4.37 14.84
CA VAL A 38 2.00 3.20 13.96
C VAL A 38 3.29 3.34 13.19
N LYS A 39 4.27 2.47 13.49
CA LYS A 39 5.44 2.22 12.65
C LYS A 39 5.10 1.18 11.59
N PHE A 40 5.33 1.47 10.31
CA PHE A 40 4.97 0.57 9.23
C PHE A 40 6.00 0.49 8.09
N THR A 41 5.83 -0.51 7.24
CA THR A 41 6.37 -0.53 5.88
C THR A 41 5.38 -1.26 4.96
N THR A 42 5.61 -1.19 3.65
CA THR A 42 4.76 -1.83 2.63
C THR A 42 5.62 -2.63 1.66
N PHE A 43 5.14 -3.81 1.28
CA PHE A 43 5.70 -4.61 0.19
C PHE A 43 4.63 -4.81 -0.88
N GLY A 44 4.89 -4.30 -2.07
CA GLY A 44 3.97 -4.43 -3.20
C GLY A 44 4.27 -5.68 -4.02
N LEU A 45 3.20 -6.35 -4.49
CA LEU A 45 3.29 -7.40 -5.50
C LEU A 45 2.72 -6.84 -6.80
N GLY A 46 3.55 -6.73 -7.83
CA GLY A 46 3.16 -6.16 -9.11
C GLY A 46 3.79 -6.90 -10.29
N ASP A 47 3.40 -6.48 -11.48
CA ASP A 47 3.91 -6.96 -12.75
C ASP A 47 4.18 -5.73 -13.63
N SER A 48 5.44 -5.54 -14.04
CA SER A 48 5.88 -4.38 -14.82
C SER A 48 5.36 -4.35 -16.25
N LEU A 49 4.74 -5.42 -16.77
CA LEU A 49 3.98 -5.39 -18.01
C LEU A 49 2.76 -4.47 -17.93
N TYR A 50 2.26 -4.21 -16.72
CA TYR A 50 1.15 -3.29 -16.50
C TYR A 50 1.68 -1.88 -16.22
N ILE A 51 1.15 -0.91 -16.96
CA ILE A 51 1.45 0.54 -16.80
C ILE A 51 1.34 0.99 -15.34
N LYS A 52 0.40 0.41 -14.58
CA LYS A 52 0.17 0.71 -13.17
C LYS A 52 0.86 -0.29 -12.23
N PHE A 53 2.14 -0.55 -12.50
CA PHE A 53 3.01 -1.36 -11.66
C PHE A 53 3.01 -0.90 -10.20
N ASN A 54 2.74 -1.83 -9.28
CA ASN A 54 2.71 -1.64 -7.82
C ASN A 54 1.83 -0.48 -7.31
N TRP A 55 0.85 -0.03 -8.11
CA TRP A 55 0.08 1.18 -7.82
C TRP A 55 -0.77 1.08 -6.55
N ALA A 56 -1.29 -0.11 -6.22
CA ALA A 56 -2.05 -0.33 -4.99
C ALA A 56 -1.19 -0.15 -3.74
N ALA A 57 0.03 -0.71 -3.73
CA ALA A 57 0.98 -0.56 -2.65
C ALA A 57 1.39 0.91 -2.46
N ARG A 58 1.69 1.62 -3.54
CA ARG A 58 2.03 3.06 -3.52
C ARG A 58 0.89 3.92 -2.97
N LYS A 59 -0.37 3.65 -3.37
CA LYS A 59 -1.56 4.31 -2.82
C LYS A 59 -1.71 4.07 -1.33
N LEU A 60 -1.57 2.82 -0.89
CA LEU A 60 -1.70 2.43 0.51
C LEU A 60 -0.63 3.13 1.36
N HIS A 61 0.63 3.02 0.92
CA HIS A 61 1.78 3.63 1.58
C HIS A 61 1.56 5.12 1.84
N LYS A 62 1.30 5.88 0.77
CA LYS A 62 1.07 7.32 0.84
C LYS A 62 -0.09 7.69 1.75
N ARG A 63 -1.15 6.87 1.78
CA ARG A 63 -2.31 7.13 2.64
C ARG A 63 -1.99 6.89 4.12
N LEU A 64 -1.18 5.91 4.45
CA LEU A 64 -0.73 5.65 5.81
C LEU A 64 0.12 6.81 6.34
N GLU A 65 1.06 7.32 5.53
CA GLU A 65 1.85 8.53 5.85
C GLU A 65 0.95 9.75 6.09
N GLN A 66 -0.04 9.99 5.22
CA GLN A 66 -1.01 11.09 5.38
C GLN A 66 -1.84 10.99 6.67
N LEU A 67 -2.05 9.77 7.18
CA LEU A 67 -2.74 9.52 8.45
C LEU A 67 -1.79 9.57 9.66
N GLY A 68 -0.52 9.91 9.44
CA GLY A 68 0.50 10.08 10.48
C GLY A 68 1.28 8.81 10.83
N ALA A 69 1.09 7.70 10.11
CA ALA A 69 1.92 6.53 10.32
C ALA A 69 3.37 6.84 9.92
N VAL A 70 4.32 6.25 10.63
CA VAL A 70 5.76 6.49 10.45
C VAL A 70 6.36 5.34 9.65
N GLU A 71 6.93 5.64 8.48
CA GLU A 71 7.72 4.66 7.72
C GLU A 71 8.95 4.27 8.54
N TYR A 72 9.10 2.96 8.81
CA TYR A 72 10.22 2.43 9.60
C TYR A 72 11.26 1.72 8.75
N TYR A 73 10.85 1.15 7.61
CA TYR A 73 11.71 0.59 6.58
C TYR A 73 11.25 1.06 5.22
N PRO A 74 12.16 1.30 4.26
CA PRO A 74 11.80 1.64 2.89
C PRO A 74 10.81 0.63 2.31
N ARG A 75 9.80 1.10 1.58
CA ARG A 75 8.90 0.19 0.87
C ARG A 75 9.65 -0.70 -0.12
N GLY A 76 9.21 -1.95 -0.25
CA GLY A 76 9.63 -2.86 -1.31
C GLY A 76 8.55 -3.01 -2.39
N GLU A 77 8.98 -3.36 -3.60
CA GLU A 77 8.11 -3.64 -4.74
C GLU A 77 8.69 -4.86 -5.46
N ALA A 78 7.94 -5.97 -5.46
CA ALA A 78 8.25 -7.15 -6.28
C ALA A 78 7.70 -6.98 -7.70
N ASP A 79 8.37 -7.61 -8.65
CA ASP A 79 8.00 -7.68 -10.04
C ASP A 79 7.88 -9.13 -10.50
N GLU A 80 6.69 -9.55 -10.91
CA GLU A 80 6.45 -10.89 -11.45
C GLU A 80 7.27 -11.19 -12.73
N GLN A 81 7.76 -10.14 -13.41
CA GLN A 81 8.62 -10.29 -14.59
C GLN A 81 10.10 -10.38 -14.28
N ASP A 82 10.52 -10.24 -13.02
CA ASP A 82 11.92 -10.35 -12.66
C ASP A 82 12.42 -11.79 -12.91
N SER A 83 13.60 -11.93 -13.50
CA SER A 83 14.18 -13.22 -13.85
C SER A 83 14.51 -14.08 -12.63
N ASP A 84 14.68 -13.45 -11.47
CA ASP A 84 15.05 -14.12 -10.22
C ASP A 84 13.84 -14.40 -9.29
N GLY A 85 12.61 -14.01 -9.68
CA GLY A 85 11.38 -14.17 -8.90
C GLY A 85 11.15 -13.07 -7.86
#